data_AF-A0A831T4W3-F1
#
_entry.id   AF-A0A831T4W3-F1
#
_cell.length_a   1.000
_cell.length_b   1.000
_cell.length_c   1.000
_cell.angle_alpha   90.00
_cell.angle_beta   90.00
_cell.angle_gamma   90.00
#
_symmetry.space_group_name_H-M   'P 1'
#
loop_
_entity.id
_entity.type
_entity.pdbx_description
1 polymer ?
#
loop_
_entity_poly.entity_id
_entity_poly.type
_entity_poly.pdbx_seq_one_letter_code
_entity_poly.pdbx_strand_id
1 'polypeptide(L)'
;MNKTLRIATISIALSFSLSLTSLSQQKRQYLESGPGQRPFDVTRRSVSIEEIKSGPPKDGIPAIDHPKFVPAKQAQKFLTNKDWVLGVEIDGAAKAYPIKILNWHEIVNDEIGGKAITVTW
;
A
#
# COMPACT_ATOMS: atom_id res chain seq x y z
N MET A 1 34.98 -71.05 40.93
CA MET A 1 36.03 -70.59 39.99
C MET A 1 35.48 -69.43 39.19
N ASN A 2 35.89 -68.22 39.57
CA ASN A 2 35.40 -66.95 39.04
C ASN A 2 35.95 -66.73 37.63
N LYS A 3 35.07 -66.41 36.66
CA LYS A 3 35.50 -65.72 35.44
C LYS A 3 34.67 -64.45 35.27
N THR A 4 35.41 -63.36 35.29
CA THR A 4 35.06 -61.96 35.45
C THR A 4 34.21 -61.44 34.29
N LEU A 5 33.13 -60.74 34.63
CA LEU A 5 32.29 -59.94 33.73
C LEU A 5 33.14 -58.85 33.05
N ARG A 6 33.01 -58.69 31.73
CA ARG A 6 33.48 -57.50 31.01
C ARG A 6 32.27 -56.76 30.46
N ILE A 7 31.94 -55.63 31.09
CA ILE A 7 30.92 -54.70 30.61
C ILE A 7 31.60 -53.86 29.51
N ALA A 8 31.18 -54.06 28.26
CA ALA A 8 31.57 -53.20 27.15
C ALA A 8 30.62 -52.00 27.12
N THR A 9 31.09 -50.84 27.56
CA THR A 9 30.36 -49.59 27.45
C THR A 9 30.38 -49.13 25.99
N ILE A 10 29.25 -49.26 25.30
CA ILE A 10 29.08 -48.74 23.93
C ILE A 10 28.62 -47.29 24.07
N SER A 11 29.55 -46.35 23.88
CA SER A 11 29.21 -44.93 23.73
C SER A 11 28.64 -44.69 22.34
N ILE A 12 27.31 -44.61 22.22
CA ILE A 12 26.65 -44.15 20.99
C ILE A 12 26.78 -42.63 20.96
N ALA A 13 27.73 -42.12 20.19
CA ALA A 13 27.82 -40.70 19.87
C ALA A 13 26.69 -40.35 18.89
N LEU A 14 25.60 -39.78 19.40
CA LEU A 14 24.50 -39.27 18.59
C LEU A 14 24.89 -37.90 18.01
N SER A 15 25.53 -37.91 16.85
CA SER A 15 25.90 -36.70 16.10
C SER A 15 24.66 -36.08 15.49
N PHE A 16 23.95 -35.23 16.23
CA PHE A 16 22.87 -34.42 15.68
C PHE A 16 23.49 -33.25 14.90
N SER A 17 23.67 -33.42 13.59
CA SER A 17 24.12 -32.32 12.73
C SER A 17 22.99 -31.29 12.62
N LEU A 18 23.10 -30.22 13.41
CA LEU A 18 22.27 -29.04 13.24
C LEU A 18 22.70 -28.38 11.92
N SER A 19 22.06 -28.78 10.81
CA SER A 19 22.16 -28.02 9.57
C SER A 19 21.48 -26.68 9.83
N LEU A 20 22.27 -25.65 10.16
CA LEU A 20 21.82 -24.27 10.03
C LEU A 20 21.57 -24.05 8.54
N THR A 21 20.35 -24.29 8.09
CA THR A 21 19.86 -23.70 6.85
C THR A 21 19.96 -22.20 7.08
N SER A 22 20.97 -21.54 6.50
CA SER A 22 20.95 -20.10 6.44
C SER A 22 19.68 -19.77 5.66
N LEU A 23 18.70 -19.16 6.34
CA LEU A 23 17.71 -18.38 5.63
C LEU A 23 18.55 -17.38 4.84
N SER A 24 18.66 -17.61 3.53
CA SER A 24 19.19 -16.64 2.60
C SER A 24 18.39 -15.37 2.85
N GLN A 25 18.96 -14.45 3.62
CA GLN A 25 18.35 -13.18 3.92
C GLN A 25 18.41 -12.44 2.60
N GLN A 26 17.30 -12.48 1.85
CA GLN A 26 17.21 -11.79 0.58
C GLN A 26 17.62 -10.34 0.81
N LYS A 27 18.72 -9.93 0.16
CA LYS A 27 19.28 -8.61 0.31
C LYS A 27 18.19 -7.59 0.01
N ARG A 28 17.88 -6.72 0.98
CA ARG A 28 16.88 -5.66 0.79
C ARG A 28 17.33 -4.76 -0.36
N GLN A 29 16.37 -4.36 -1.19
CA GLN A 29 16.61 -3.45 -2.31
C GLN A 29 15.62 -2.30 -2.25
N TYR A 30 16.10 -1.10 -2.55
CA TYR A 30 15.36 0.15 -2.42
C TYR A 30 15.51 1.02 -3.66
N LEU A 31 14.48 1.83 -3.94
CA LEU A 31 14.50 2.90 -4.94
C LEU A 31 14.29 4.26 -4.29
N GLU A 32 14.90 5.29 -4.87
CA GLU A 32 14.66 6.68 -4.49
C GLU A 32 13.18 7.03 -4.67
N SER A 33 12.58 7.68 -3.68
CA SER A 33 11.13 7.99 -3.64
C SER A 33 10.83 9.49 -3.77
N GLY A 34 11.85 10.27 -4.12
CA GLY A 34 11.79 11.73 -4.21
C GLY A 34 12.33 12.44 -2.96
N PRO A 35 12.51 13.77 -3.02
CA PRO A 35 13.12 14.55 -1.94
C PRO A 35 12.35 14.44 -0.62
N GLY A 36 13.06 14.16 0.48
CA GLY A 36 12.48 14.07 1.82
C GLY A 36 11.64 12.82 2.10
N GLN A 37 11.52 11.91 1.13
CA GLN A 37 10.76 10.66 1.27
C GLN A 37 11.66 9.50 1.70
N ARG A 38 11.08 8.51 2.38
CA ARG A 38 11.79 7.26 2.67
C ARG A 38 11.93 6.45 1.39
N PRO A 39 13.06 5.75 1.15
CA PRO A 39 13.23 4.89 -0.01
C PRO A 39 12.13 3.81 -0.11
N PHE A 40 11.74 3.49 -1.34
CA PHE A 40 10.69 2.53 -1.64
C PHE A 40 11.28 1.12 -1.65
N ASP A 41 10.76 0.23 -0.78
CA ASP A 41 11.26 -1.14 -0.67
C ASP A 41 10.74 -2.02 -1.82
N VAL A 42 11.66 -2.41 -2.71
CA VAL A 42 11.41 -3.24 -3.90
C VAL A 42 11.99 -4.65 -3.74
N THR A 43 12.24 -5.08 -2.50
CA THR A 43 12.77 -6.42 -2.22
C THR A 43 11.82 -7.49 -2.74
N ARG A 44 10.51 -7.30 -2.56
CA ARG A 44 9.48 -8.18 -3.12
C ARG A 44 8.95 -7.58 -4.41
N ARG A 45 9.50 -8.02 -5.55
CA ARG A 45 9.05 -7.63 -6.88
C ARG A 45 8.90 -8.85 -7.79
N SER A 46 7.96 -8.79 -8.72
CA SER A 46 7.72 -9.81 -9.75
C SER A 46 8.31 -9.44 -11.12
N VAL A 47 8.84 -8.22 -11.25
CA VAL A 47 9.41 -7.65 -12.49
C VAL A 47 10.86 -7.24 -12.25
N SER A 48 11.62 -6.99 -13.33
CA SER A 48 13.00 -6.50 -13.19
C SER A 48 13.04 -5.09 -12.63
N ILE A 49 14.15 -4.71 -11.97
CA ILE A 49 14.27 -3.38 -11.37
C ILE A 49 14.37 -2.29 -12.44
N GLU A 50 14.95 -2.62 -13.59
CA GLU A 50 15.10 -1.75 -14.77
C GLU A 50 13.76 -1.45 -15.46
N GLU A 51 12.73 -2.28 -15.22
CA GLU A 51 11.38 -2.07 -15.73
C GLU A 51 10.57 -1.11 -14.85
N ILE A 52 11.00 -0.88 -13.60
CA ILE A 52 10.35 0.05 -12.68
C ILE A 52 10.77 1.48 -13.03
N LYS A 53 9.90 2.17 -13.77
CA LYS A 53 10.05 3.58 -14.13
C LYS A 53 9.57 4.50 -13.01
N SER A 54 9.97 5.78 -13.05
CA SER A 54 9.54 6.75 -12.04
C SER A 54 8.08 7.16 -12.19
N GLY A 55 7.50 7.63 -11.09
CA GLY A 55 6.18 8.26 -11.02
C GLY A 55 6.20 9.41 -10.00
N PRO A 56 5.03 9.92 -9.59
CA PRO A 56 4.94 10.82 -8.45
C PRO A 56 5.62 10.21 -7.22
N PRO A 57 6.20 11.03 -6.33
CA PRO A 57 6.68 10.54 -5.05
C PRO A 57 5.52 9.92 -4.26
N LYS A 58 5.85 9.19 -3.20
CA LYS A 58 4.83 8.73 -2.25
C LYS A 58 3.97 9.93 -1.80
N ASP A 59 2.66 9.76 -1.87
CA ASP A 59 1.65 10.78 -1.54
C ASP A 59 1.79 12.08 -2.38
N GLY A 60 2.41 11.99 -3.56
CA GLY A 60 2.60 13.11 -4.49
C GLY A 60 1.32 13.64 -5.14
N ILE A 61 0.22 12.90 -5.03
CA ILE A 61 -1.14 13.30 -5.41
C ILE A 61 -1.97 13.24 -4.12
N PRO A 62 -2.15 14.36 -3.41
CA PRO A 62 -2.82 14.35 -2.12
C PRO A 62 -4.33 14.19 -2.30
N ALA A 63 -4.89 13.23 -1.56
CA ALA A 63 -6.34 13.08 -1.44
C ALA A 63 -6.97 14.33 -0.80
N ILE A 64 -8.27 14.54 -1.07
CA ILE A 64 -9.07 15.53 -0.37
C ILE A 64 -9.77 14.85 0.80
N ASP A 65 -9.27 15.08 2.03
CA ASP A 65 -9.85 14.49 3.25
C ASP A 65 -10.94 15.35 3.90
N HIS A 66 -10.97 16.65 3.56
CA HIS A 66 -11.93 17.61 4.10
C HIS A 66 -12.56 18.42 2.96
N PRO A 67 -13.39 17.75 2.12
CA PRO A 67 -13.98 18.40 0.95
C PRO A 67 -14.91 19.55 1.35
N LYS A 68 -14.84 20.63 0.58
CA LYS A 68 -15.72 21.79 0.73
C LYS A 68 -16.66 21.85 -0.46
N PHE A 69 -17.95 21.94 -0.16
CA PHE A 69 -19.00 22.00 -1.18
C PHE A 69 -19.57 23.40 -1.32
N VAL A 70 -20.00 23.71 -2.53
CA VAL A 70 -20.75 24.93 -2.85
C VAL A 70 -22.09 24.55 -3.49
N PRO A 71 -23.12 25.39 -3.38
CA PRO A 71 -24.37 25.18 -4.11
C PRO A 71 -24.13 25.11 -5.62
N ALA A 72 -24.91 24.32 -6.35
CA ALA A 72 -24.78 24.15 -7.80
C ALA A 72 -24.77 25.48 -8.58
N LYS A 73 -25.57 26.46 -8.16
CA LYS A 73 -25.58 27.81 -8.75
C LYS A 73 -24.24 28.53 -8.62
N GLN A 74 -23.49 28.32 -7.55
CA GLN A 74 -22.15 28.89 -7.38
C GLN A 74 -21.10 28.12 -8.19
N ALA A 75 -21.28 26.80 -8.36
CA ALA A 75 -20.38 25.98 -9.14
C ALA A 75 -20.31 26.40 -10.62
N GLN A 76 -21.37 27.02 -11.16
CA GLN A 76 -21.39 27.61 -12.51
C GLN A 76 -20.29 28.66 -12.77
N LYS A 77 -19.64 29.19 -11.72
CA LYS A 77 -18.48 30.08 -11.86
C LYS A 77 -17.23 29.37 -12.37
N PHE A 78 -17.14 28.05 -12.20
CA PHE A 78 -15.96 27.25 -12.56
C PHE A 78 -16.30 25.91 -13.27
N LEU A 79 -17.58 25.56 -13.38
CA LEU A 79 -18.09 24.44 -14.16
C LEU A 79 -18.96 24.94 -15.32
N THR A 80 -18.89 24.24 -16.43
CA THR A 80 -19.73 24.41 -17.61
C THR A 80 -20.67 23.22 -17.78
N ASN A 81 -21.71 23.36 -18.60
CA ASN A 81 -22.65 22.26 -18.89
C ASN A 81 -22.00 21.05 -19.60
N LYS A 82 -20.74 21.16 -20.03
CA LYS A 82 -19.98 20.08 -20.66
C LYS A 82 -19.06 19.36 -19.67
N ASP A 83 -18.84 19.93 -18.48
CA ASP A 83 -17.98 19.31 -17.47
C ASP A 83 -18.67 18.10 -16.84
N TRP A 84 -17.91 17.03 -16.65
CA TRP A 84 -18.42 15.81 -16.05
C TRP A 84 -18.29 15.86 -14.52
N VAL A 85 -19.26 15.24 -13.86
CA VAL A 85 -19.29 15.08 -12.41
C VAL A 85 -19.62 13.64 -12.07
N LEU A 86 -19.03 13.11 -11.01
CA LEU A 86 -19.56 11.94 -10.33
C LEU A 86 -20.65 12.42 -9.37
N GLY A 87 -21.87 11.94 -9.55
CA GLY A 87 -22.98 12.19 -8.63
C GLY A 87 -23.11 11.04 -7.63
N VAL A 88 -23.21 11.35 -6.35
CA VAL A 88 -23.47 10.37 -5.30
C VAL A 88 -24.69 10.82 -4.51
N GLU A 89 -25.67 9.92 -4.37
CA GLU A 89 -26.85 10.11 -3.54
C GLU A 89 -26.96 8.97 -2.53
N ILE A 90 -27.00 9.31 -1.26
CA ILE A 90 -27.13 8.36 -0.14
C ILE A 90 -28.14 8.93 0.84
N ASP A 91 -29.16 8.15 1.18
CA ASP A 91 -30.22 8.51 2.15
C ASP A 91 -30.86 9.89 1.86
N GLY A 92 -31.05 10.23 0.58
CA GLY A 92 -31.65 11.49 0.13
C GLY A 92 -30.70 12.70 0.13
N ALA A 93 -29.45 12.52 0.56
CA ALA A 93 -28.41 13.54 0.46
C ALA A 93 -27.58 13.32 -0.82
N ALA A 94 -27.59 14.31 -1.71
CA ALA A 94 -26.87 14.26 -2.98
C ALA A 94 -25.69 15.24 -3.00
N LYS A 95 -24.54 14.77 -3.48
CA LYS A 95 -23.34 15.58 -3.74
C LYS A 95 -22.78 15.28 -5.13
N ALA A 96 -22.07 16.26 -5.70
CA ALA A 96 -21.44 16.14 -7.01
C ALA A 96 -19.93 16.43 -6.89
N TYR A 97 -19.12 15.58 -7.51
CA TYR A 97 -17.66 15.63 -7.50
C TYR A 97 -17.16 15.85 -8.92
N PRO A 98 -16.72 17.06 -9.29
CA PRO A 98 -16.28 17.34 -10.65
C PRO A 98 -15.05 16.53 -11.04
N ILE A 99 -15.11 15.85 -12.18
CA ILE A 99 -13.98 15.08 -12.74
C ILE A 99 -12.77 16.00 -12.88
N LYS A 100 -12.96 17.25 -13.30
CA LYS A 100 -11.87 18.23 -13.43
C LYS A 100 -11.07 18.48 -12.14
N ILE A 101 -11.68 18.28 -10.95
CA ILE A 101 -11.01 18.40 -9.65
C ILE A 101 -10.40 17.04 -9.28
N LEU A 102 -11.16 15.97 -9.49
CA LEU A 102 -10.70 14.60 -9.25
C LEU A 102 -9.46 14.26 -10.09
N ASN A 103 -9.30 14.80 -11.30
CA ASN A 103 -8.09 14.62 -12.11
C ASN A 103 -6.79 15.09 -11.43
N TRP A 104 -6.88 16.00 -10.45
CA TRP A 104 -5.72 16.49 -9.70
C TRP A 104 -5.50 15.83 -8.35
N HIS A 105 -6.55 15.24 -7.78
CA HIS A 105 -6.53 14.72 -6.41
C HIS A 105 -6.81 13.21 -6.32
N GLU A 106 -7.39 12.62 -7.37
CA GLU A 106 -7.76 11.22 -7.60
C GLU A 106 -8.71 10.57 -6.58
N ILE A 107 -8.70 11.07 -5.34
CA ILE A 107 -9.40 10.52 -4.19
C ILE A 107 -10.02 11.66 -3.38
N VAL A 108 -11.29 11.51 -3.03
CA VAL A 108 -11.97 12.35 -2.03
C VAL A 108 -12.53 11.41 -0.95
N ASN A 109 -12.12 11.63 0.29
CA ASN A 109 -12.73 10.99 1.45
C ASN A 109 -13.81 11.93 1.98
N ASP A 110 -15.05 11.44 2.05
CA ASP A 110 -16.22 12.24 2.42
C ASP A 110 -17.20 11.44 3.28
N GLU A 111 -18.18 12.13 3.83
CA GLU A 111 -19.31 11.54 4.54
C GLU A 111 -20.62 12.08 3.94
N ILE A 112 -21.52 11.18 3.55
CA ILE A 112 -22.86 11.52 3.06
C ILE A 112 -23.88 10.76 3.90
N GLY A 113 -24.84 11.48 4.49
CA GLY A 113 -25.90 10.84 5.30
C GLY A 113 -25.37 10.05 6.49
N GLY A 114 -24.20 10.41 7.05
CA GLY A 114 -23.55 9.67 8.13
C GLY A 114 -22.75 8.43 7.68
N LYS A 115 -22.64 8.19 6.37
CA LYS A 115 -21.85 7.07 5.81
C LYS A 115 -20.55 7.58 5.23
N ALA A 116 -19.45 7.05 5.73
CA ALA A 116 -18.12 7.31 5.17
C ALA A 116 -18.01 6.68 3.77
N ILE A 117 -17.52 7.46 2.82
CA ILE A 117 -17.31 7.05 1.44
C ILE A 117 -15.95 7.54 0.93
N THR A 118 -15.45 6.83 -0.08
CA THR A 118 -14.32 7.28 -0.89
C THR A 118 -14.77 7.39 -2.34
N VAL A 119 -14.60 8.57 -2.93
CA VAL A 119 -14.89 8.83 -4.34
C VAL A 119 -13.58 8.84 -5.12
N THR A 120 -13.52 8.09 -6.22
CA THR A 120 -12.35 7.94 -7.10
C THR A 120 -12.79 7.88 -8.57
N TRP A 121 -11.87 8.11 -9.52
CA TRP A 121 -12.14 8.19 -10.96
C TRP A 121 -11.05 7.52 -11.80
#